data_AF-A0A9J5ZMV4-F1
#
_entry.id   AF-A0A9J5ZMV4-F1
#
_cell.length_a   1.000
_cell.length_b   1.000
_cell.length_c   1.000
_cell.angle_alpha   90.00
_cell.angle_beta   90.00
_cell.angle_gamma   90.00
#
_symmetry.space_group_name_H-M   'P 1'
#
loop_
_entity.id
_entity.type
_entity.pdbx_description
1 polymer ?
#
loop_
_entity_poly.entity_id
_entity_poly.type
_entity_poly.pdbx_seq_one_letter_code
_entity_poly.pdbx_strand_id
1 'polypeptide(L)'
;MKRLCKSSNKSVVELSEDIIIEILHRLPSKSLARFIRVCKHWQKCIADPSLAYSCRSQRWSPHPYMIGFFCQSRVIGSEIHFLDLLSKTSSEVIDGSLDELVNFLGKRLYIIASSNGFLLIAEKRSNQRVYYVYNPATRQHFSVPVTETSCMKVAAIGFDCKVDDPEKDVISFTIVRYEIWYFLRSSVTIESFSSETNVWTTIYLTLDVPIKVCLSCYRKLASAGVIDRVFCWIDHGAQIIFYDSVNRHFWALRVNALEPWYLGVSGGVLCYASLYEGKITMWCLESNIRSPDAVWVRKYDANLIDALRNNPPLGLEAAVMCVSYSSC
;
A
#
# COMPACT_ATOMS: atom_id res chain seq x y z
N MET A 1 -41.13 41.90 -25.24
CA MET A 1 -40.31 42.81 -24.41
C MET A 1 -38.83 42.44 -24.63
N LYS A 2 -38.11 43.22 -25.43
CA LYS A 2 -36.67 43.01 -25.69
C LYS A 2 -35.88 43.47 -24.44
N ARG A 3 -35.04 42.61 -23.88
CA ARG A 3 -33.94 43.03 -22.99
C ARG A 3 -32.63 42.68 -23.67
N LEU A 4 -32.08 43.69 -24.34
CA LEU A 4 -30.66 43.82 -24.64
C LEU A 4 -29.92 43.96 -23.30
N CYS A 5 -29.14 42.95 -22.91
CA CYS A 5 -28.09 43.15 -21.93
C CYS A 5 -26.79 43.44 -22.68
N LYS A 6 -26.28 44.65 -22.43
CA LYS A 6 -25.02 45.21 -22.89
C LYS A 6 -23.89 44.18 -22.80
N SER A 7 -23.20 43.99 -23.93
CA SER A 7 -21.83 43.51 -23.97
C SER A 7 -20.96 44.41 -23.07
N SER A 8 -20.45 43.82 -22.00
CA SER A 8 -19.26 44.29 -21.32
C SER A 8 -18.16 43.31 -21.72
N ASN A 9 -17.27 43.76 -22.59
CA ASN A 9 -16.07 43.04 -22.99
C ASN A 9 -15.19 42.78 -21.76
N LYS A 10 -15.43 41.68 -21.06
CA LYS A 10 -14.36 40.89 -20.49
C LYS A 10 -14.11 39.79 -21.49
N SER A 11 -13.01 39.87 -22.22
CA SER A 11 -12.47 38.71 -22.95
C SER A 11 -12.20 37.64 -21.90
N VAL A 12 -13.21 36.81 -21.61
CA VAL A 12 -12.98 35.53 -20.96
C VAL A 12 -12.12 34.80 -21.97
N VAL A 13 -10.84 34.64 -21.64
CA VAL A 13 -9.95 33.76 -22.40
C VAL A 13 -10.56 32.38 -22.25
N GLU A 14 -11.39 31.98 -23.22
CA GLU A 14 -11.87 30.61 -23.33
C GLU A 14 -10.64 29.77 -23.65
N LEU A 15 -10.07 29.17 -22.61
CA LEU A 15 -9.08 28.11 -22.77
C LEU A 15 -9.75 27.00 -23.56
N SER A 16 -9.09 26.52 -24.62
CA SER A 16 -9.58 25.38 -25.38
C SER A 16 -9.71 24.16 -24.46
N GLU A 17 -10.64 23.27 -24.82
CA GLU A 17 -10.88 22.04 -24.07
C GLU A 17 -9.56 21.26 -23.89
N ASP A 18 -8.74 21.12 -24.94
CA ASP A 18 -7.43 20.47 -24.89
C ASP A 18 -6.49 21.06 -23.83
N ILE A 19 -6.46 22.39 -23.68
CA ILE A 19 -5.61 23.07 -22.69
C ILE A 19 -6.14 22.84 -21.28
N ILE A 20 -7.46 22.89 -21.09
CA ILE A 20 -8.10 22.56 -19.81
C ILE A 20 -7.79 21.13 -19.41
N ILE A 21 -7.90 20.21 -20.36
CA ILE A 21 -7.57 18.81 -20.19
C ILE A 21 -6.11 18.68 -19.75
N GLU A 22 -5.16 19.30 -20.45
CA GLU A 22 -3.74 19.21 -20.11
C GLU A 22 -3.38 19.86 -18.76
N ILE A 23 -4.10 20.92 -18.35
CA ILE A 23 -3.98 21.48 -17.00
C ILE A 23 -4.47 20.48 -15.96
N LEU A 24 -5.65 19.88 -16.16
CA LEU A 24 -6.22 18.88 -15.26
C LEU A 24 -5.30 17.67 -15.10
N HIS A 25 -4.63 17.24 -16.17
CA HIS A 25 -3.63 16.16 -16.16
C HIS A 25 -2.47 16.37 -15.18
N ARG A 26 -2.08 17.63 -14.97
CA ARG A 26 -0.92 17.99 -14.14
C ARG A 26 -1.27 18.17 -12.66
N LEU A 27 -2.54 18.04 -12.27
CA LEU A 27 -3.01 18.34 -10.92
C LEU A 27 -3.11 17.09 -10.01
N PRO A 28 -2.74 17.18 -8.72
CA PRO A 28 -2.96 16.13 -7.73
C PRO A 28 -4.45 15.79 -7.52
N SER A 29 -4.75 14.59 -7.03
CA SER A 29 -6.13 14.12 -6.80
C SER A 29 -6.94 15.02 -5.87
N LYS A 30 -6.32 15.55 -4.81
CA LYS A 30 -6.95 16.52 -3.90
C LYS A 30 -7.32 17.82 -4.60
N SER A 31 -6.46 18.30 -5.49
CA SER A 31 -6.75 19.49 -6.30
C SER A 31 -7.89 19.19 -7.26
N LEU A 32 -7.82 18.10 -8.02
CA LEU A 32 -8.89 17.69 -8.93
C LEU A 32 -10.26 17.60 -8.25
N ALA A 33 -10.33 17.01 -7.05
CA ALA A 33 -11.55 16.94 -6.25
C ALA A 33 -12.14 18.33 -5.91
N ARG A 34 -11.30 19.35 -5.75
CA ARG A 34 -11.73 20.76 -5.58
C ARG A 34 -12.16 21.38 -6.91
N PHE A 35 -11.47 21.06 -8.00
CA PHE A 35 -11.74 21.59 -9.34
C PHE A 35 -13.07 21.11 -9.95
N ILE A 36 -13.62 19.99 -9.46
CA ILE A 36 -15.00 19.55 -9.74
C ILE A 36 -16.02 20.67 -9.44
N ARG A 37 -15.73 21.58 -8.50
CA ARG A 37 -16.64 22.65 -8.07
C ARG A 37 -16.46 23.98 -8.80
N VAL A 38 -15.50 24.10 -9.72
CA VAL A 38 -15.17 25.38 -10.38
C VAL A 38 -16.20 25.76 -11.43
N CYS A 39 -16.51 24.84 -12.36
CA CYS A 39 -17.61 25.03 -13.32
C CYS A 39 -18.10 23.69 -13.87
N LYS A 40 -19.29 23.69 -14.49
CA LYS A 40 -19.89 22.48 -15.08
C LYS A 40 -19.02 21.84 -16.16
N HIS A 41 -18.25 22.64 -16.90
CA HIS A 41 -17.36 22.14 -17.95
C HIS A 41 -16.19 21.36 -17.35
N TRP A 42 -15.49 21.92 -16.35
CA TRP A 42 -14.40 21.23 -15.65
C TRP A 42 -14.89 19.98 -14.91
N GLN A 43 -16.08 20.05 -14.30
CA GLN A 43 -16.73 18.86 -13.71
C GLN A 43 -16.93 17.76 -14.76
N LYS A 44 -17.39 18.11 -15.97
CA LYS A 44 -17.59 17.17 -17.07
C LYS A 44 -16.26 16.56 -17.54
N CYS A 45 -15.22 17.38 -17.71
CA CYS A 45 -13.88 16.91 -18.08
C CYS A 45 -13.29 15.97 -17.00
N ILE A 46 -13.44 16.28 -15.71
CA ILE A 46 -12.92 15.44 -14.62
C ILE A 46 -13.72 14.13 -14.47
N ALA A 47 -15.02 14.16 -14.75
CA ALA A 47 -15.88 12.98 -14.75
C ALA A 47 -15.69 12.11 -16.01
N ASP A 48 -15.01 12.61 -17.04
CA ASP A 48 -14.71 11.86 -18.25
C ASP A 48 -13.75 10.71 -17.93
N PRO A 49 -14.15 9.44 -18.16
CA PRO A 49 -13.31 8.28 -17.94
C PRO A 49 -11.97 8.35 -18.67
N SER A 50 -11.92 8.96 -19.86
CA SER A 50 -10.72 9.06 -20.69
C SER A 50 -9.67 10.03 -20.12
N LEU A 51 -10.14 11.12 -19.50
CA LEU A 51 -9.28 12.11 -18.85
C LEU A 51 -8.82 11.61 -17.48
N ALA A 52 -9.75 11.02 -16.71
CA ALA A 52 -9.42 10.35 -15.47
C ALA A 52 -8.38 9.25 -15.71
N TYR A 53 -8.50 8.52 -16.82
CA TYR A 53 -7.54 7.54 -17.31
C TYR A 53 -6.17 8.14 -17.64
N SER A 54 -6.09 9.18 -18.47
CA SER A 54 -4.79 9.76 -18.85
C SER A 54 -4.10 10.53 -17.71
N CYS A 55 -4.86 11.11 -16.77
CA CYS A 55 -4.33 11.60 -15.49
C CYS A 55 -3.75 10.46 -14.62
N ARG A 56 -4.36 9.26 -14.69
CA ARG A 56 -3.92 8.07 -13.95
C ARG A 56 -2.71 7.39 -14.61
N SER A 57 -2.62 7.36 -15.93
CA SER A 57 -1.48 6.79 -16.66
C SER A 57 -0.23 7.68 -16.56
N GLN A 58 -0.35 9.02 -16.60
CA GLN A 58 0.77 9.94 -16.35
C GLN A 58 1.26 9.93 -14.90
N ARG A 59 0.41 9.57 -13.92
CA ARG A 59 0.84 9.31 -12.54
C ARG A 59 1.78 8.10 -12.43
N TRP A 60 1.82 7.23 -13.45
CA TRP A 60 2.48 5.92 -13.41
C TRP A 60 3.76 5.86 -14.29
N SER A 61 4.18 6.99 -14.87
CA SER A 61 5.55 7.30 -15.34
C SER A 61 6.36 7.88 -14.15
N PRO A 62 7.70 7.75 -14.04
CA PRO A 62 8.41 7.34 -12.82
C PRO A 62 8.54 8.40 -11.69
N HIS A 63 7.70 9.42 -11.68
CA HIS A 63 7.56 10.32 -10.54
C HIS A 63 6.10 10.32 -10.07
N PRO A 64 5.63 9.28 -9.35
CA PRO A 64 4.40 9.42 -8.60
C PRO A 64 4.68 10.43 -7.50
N TYR A 65 4.08 11.62 -7.58
CA TYR A 65 4.03 12.55 -6.46
C TYR A 65 3.33 11.82 -5.31
N MET A 66 4.13 11.25 -4.41
CA MET A 66 3.66 10.61 -3.20
C MET A 66 2.86 11.64 -2.42
N ILE A 67 1.54 11.48 -2.40
CA ILE A 67 0.63 12.47 -1.81
C ILE A 67 0.72 12.41 -0.28
N GLY A 68 0.98 11.23 0.28
CA GLY A 68 1.04 11.02 1.70
C GLY A 68 1.14 9.57 2.13
N PHE A 69 1.10 9.37 3.45
CA PHE A 69 1.13 8.06 4.08
C PHE A 69 -0.10 7.84 4.94
N PHE A 70 -0.68 6.64 4.88
CA PHE A 70 -1.59 6.19 5.92
C PHE A 70 -0.79 5.51 7.03
N CYS A 71 -1.04 5.92 8.27
CA CYS A 71 -0.43 5.30 9.43
C CYS A 71 -1.52 4.94 10.46
N GLN A 72 -1.34 3.81 11.10
CA GLN A 72 -2.19 3.36 12.19
C GLN A 72 -1.28 2.79 13.27
N SER A 73 -1.50 3.20 14.52
CA SER A 73 -0.77 2.62 15.64
C SER A 73 -1.15 1.14 15.81
N ARG A 74 -0.30 0.40 16.51
CA ARG A 74 -0.57 -1.02 16.82
C ARG A 74 -1.34 -1.20 18.11
N VAL A 75 -1.52 -0.12 18.87
CA VAL A 75 -2.31 -0.12 20.09
C VAL A 75 -3.76 -0.41 19.73
N ILE A 76 -4.40 -1.25 20.54
CA ILE A 76 -5.79 -1.64 20.34
C ILE A 76 -6.66 -0.38 20.35
N GLY A 77 -7.49 -0.22 19.32
CA GLY A 77 -8.39 0.91 19.21
C GLY A 77 -7.74 2.21 18.74
N SER A 78 -6.56 2.13 18.13
CA SER A 78 -5.92 3.30 17.51
C SER A 78 -6.57 3.73 16.21
N GLU A 79 -6.58 5.05 16.01
CA GLU A 79 -7.12 5.71 14.83
C GLU A 79 -6.18 5.57 13.63
N ILE A 80 -6.76 5.71 12.44
CA ILE A 80 -6.03 5.80 11.19
C ILE A 80 -5.76 7.27 10.91
N HIS A 81 -4.50 7.61 10.66
CA HIS A 81 -4.08 8.96 10.28
C HIS A 81 -3.58 8.97 8.84
N PHE A 82 -3.76 10.10 8.16
CA PHE A 82 -3.18 10.37 6.86
C PHE A 82 -2.21 11.55 6.95
N LEU A 83 -0.93 11.30 6.73
CA LEU A 83 0.11 12.31 6.67
C LEU A 83 0.21 12.85 5.25
N ASP A 84 -0.18 14.10 5.03
CA ASP A 84 -0.08 14.79 3.74
C ASP A 84 1.33 15.37 3.54
N LEU A 85 2.03 14.93 2.49
CA LEU A 85 3.39 15.41 2.18
C LEU A 85 3.39 16.69 1.33
N LEU A 86 2.24 17.09 0.78
CA LEU A 86 2.10 18.28 -0.08
C LEU A 86 1.69 19.52 0.72
N SER A 87 1.28 19.34 1.98
CA SER A 87 0.94 20.41 2.92
C SER A 87 2.21 21.13 3.41
N LYS A 88 2.57 22.25 2.79
CA LYS A 88 3.66 23.14 3.26
C LYS A 88 3.27 24.00 4.47
N THR A 89 2.03 23.91 4.96
CA THR A 89 1.59 24.63 6.15
C THR A 89 2.00 23.84 7.38
N SER A 90 3.01 24.38 8.05
CA SER A 90 3.55 23.98 9.35
C SER A 90 2.46 23.66 10.38
N SER A 91 2.68 22.58 11.13
CA SER A 91 2.16 22.35 12.48
C SER A 91 0.66 22.09 12.67
N GLU A 92 -0.13 22.02 11.62
CA GLU A 92 -1.44 21.38 11.73
C GLU A 92 -1.33 20.01 11.08
N VAL A 93 -1.12 18.98 11.90
CA VAL A 93 -1.78 17.69 11.64
C VAL A 93 -3.20 18.10 11.32
N ILE A 94 -3.63 17.95 10.06
CA ILE A 94 -5.04 18.14 9.75
C ILE A 94 -5.72 17.13 10.65
N ASP A 95 -6.29 17.62 11.75
CA ASP A 95 -7.18 16.92 12.66
C ASP A 95 -8.51 16.69 11.93
N GLY A 96 -8.42 16.23 10.69
CA GLY A 96 -9.43 15.45 10.05
C GLY A 96 -9.10 14.03 10.46
N SER A 97 -9.45 13.68 11.70
CA SER A 97 -9.52 12.29 12.10
C SER A 97 -10.21 11.53 10.97
N LEU A 98 -9.45 10.64 10.33
CA LEU A 98 -9.92 9.84 9.21
C LEU A 98 -11.03 8.88 9.68
N ASP A 99 -11.40 8.90 10.97
CA ASP A 99 -12.58 8.27 11.50
C ASP A 99 -13.84 8.65 10.70
N GLU A 100 -14.05 9.88 10.23
CA GLU A 100 -15.20 10.15 9.35
C GLU A 100 -15.10 9.50 7.95
N LEU A 101 -13.87 9.24 7.49
CA LEU A 101 -13.57 8.74 6.14
C LEU A 101 -13.50 7.20 6.07
N VAL A 102 -13.16 6.55 7.18
CA VAL A 102 -12.99 5.09 7.29
C VAL A 102 -13.98 4.44 8.28
N ASN A 103 -14.68 5.18 9.16
CA ASN A 103 -15.82 4.64 9.92
C ASN A 103 -17.10 4.53 9.07
N PHE A 104 -17.01 4.22 7.78
CA PHE A 104 -18.18 4.02 6.92
C PHE A 104 -19.11 2.90 7.42
N LEU A 105 -18.62 2.02 8.31
CA LEU A 105 -19.39 0.94 8.94
C LEU A 105 -19.81 1.23 10.38
N GLY A 106 -19.46 2.39 10.96
CA GLY A 106 -19.62 2.64 12.40
C GLY A 106 -18.81 1.67 13.28
N LYS A 107 -17.76 1.06 12.72
CA LYS A 107 -16.89 0.08 13.37
C LYS A 107 -15.45 0.53 13.27
N ARG A 108 -14.64 0.18 14.28
CA ARG A 108 -13.18 0.37 14.23
C ARG A 108 -12.55 -0.61 13.24
N LEU A 109 -11.80 -0.07 12.28
CA LEU A 109 -11.19 -0.80 11.19
C LEU A 109 -9.65 -0.80 11.30
N TYR A 110 -9.01 -1.85 10.78
CA TYR A 110 -7.57 -2.02 10.79
C TYR A 110 -7.01 -2.08 9.37
N ILE A 111 -6.02 -1.24 9.07
CA ILE A 111 -5.27 -1.34 7.81
C ILE A 111 -4.38 -2.58 7.89
N ILE A 112 -4.53 -3.46 6.92
CA ILE A 112 -3.76 -4.69 6.79
C ILE A 112 -2.61 -4.45 5.82
N ALA A 113 -2.94 -4.11 4.58
CA ALA A 113 -2.00 -3.97 3.49
C ALA A 113 -2.42 -2.84 2.55
N SER A 114 -1.51 -2.43 1.67
CA SER A 114 -1.80 -1.50 0.58
C SER A 114 -1.21 -2.03 -0.72
N SER A 115 -1.88 -1.74 -1.84
CA SER A 115 -1.40 -2.07 -3.18
C SER A 115 -2.01 -1.09 -4.18
N ASN A 116 -1.18 -0.48 -5.02
CA ASN A 116 -1.59 0.47 -6.07
C ASN A 116 -2.56 1.58 -5.62
N GLY A 117 -2.36 2.10 -4.40
CA GLY A 117 -3.18 3.18 -3.82
C GLY A 117 -4.49 2.71 -3.16
N PHE A 118 -4.79 1.41 -3.20
CA PHE A 118 -5.90 0.79 -2.47
C PHE A 118 -5.43 0.26 -1.12
N LEU A 119 -6.35 0.24 -0.16
CA LEU A 119 -6.13 -0.32 1.18
C LEU A 119 -6.94 -1.60 1.35
N LEU A 120 -6.29 -2.64 1.87
CA LEU A 120 -6.97 -3.80 2.42
C LEU A 120 -7.18 -3.58 3.91
N ILE A 121 -8.44 -3.65 4.34
CA ILE A 121 -8.89 -3.31 5.69
C ILE A 121 -9.62 -4.52 6.29
N ALA A 122 -9.52 -4.71 7.60
CA ALA A 122 -10.26 -5.75 8.32
C ALA A 122 -10.94 -5.21 9.59
N GLU A 123 -12.01 -5.87 10.04
CA GLU A 123 -12.72 -5.51 11.29
C GLU A 123 -11.96 -5.90 12.56
N LYS A 124 -11.03 -6.87 12.45
CA LYS A 124 -10.27 -7.39 13.59
C LYS A 124 -8.79 -7.45 13.26
N ARG A 125 -7.97 -7.29 14.29
CA ARG A 125 -6.51 -7.43 14.19
C ARG A 125 -6.06 -8.89 14.07
N SER A 126 -6.82 -9.81 14.66
CA SER A 126 -6.60 -11.26 14.64
C SER A 126 -7.87 -11.99 14.26
N ASN A 127 -7.79 -13.28 13.88
CA ASN A 127 -8.92 -14.05 13.37
C ASN A 127 -9.67 -13.30 12.25
N GLN A 128 -8.92 -12.64 11.36
CA GLN A 128 -9.50 -11.86 10.27
C GLN A 128 -10.31 -12.78 9.37
N ARG A 129 -11.55 -12.41 9.10
CA ARG A 129 -12.45 -13.15 8.18
C ARG A 129 -13.28 -12.23 7.29
N VAL A 130 -13.38 -10.97 7.70
CA VAL A 130 -14.14 -9.92 7.02
C VAL A 130 -13.13 -8.90 6.55
N TYR A 131 -13.07 -8.70 5.23
CA TYR A 131 -12.15 -7.78 4.58
C TYR A 131 -12.91 -6.77 3.75
N TYR A 132 -12.34 -5.58 3.64
CA TYR A 132 -12.80 -4.53 2.75
C TYR A 132 -11.64 -4.04 1.91
N VAL A 133 -11.86 -3.87 0.62
CA VAL A 133 -10.93 -3.15 -0.26
C VAL A 133 -11.44 -1.72 -0.39
N TYR A 134 -10.66 -0.76 0.07
CA TYR A 134 -11.03 0.64 0.13
C TYR A 134 -10.15 1.47 -0.80
N ASN A 135 -10.78 2.38 -1.56
CA ASN A 135 -10.11 3.39 -2.35
C ASN A 135 -10.17 4.74 -1.63
N PRO A 136 -9.08 5.24 -1.03
CA PRO A 136 -9.09 6.52 -0.33
C PRO A 136 -9.34 7.73 -1.23
N ALA A 137 -9.07 7.62 -2.54
CA ALA A 137 -9.26 8.71 -3.48
C ALA A 137 -10.75 8.90 -3.86
N THR A 138 -11.50 7.81 -4.00
CA THR A 138 -12.94 7.83 -4.35
C THR A 138 -13.87 7.60 -3.17
N ARG A 139 -13.33 7.18 -2.02
CA ARG A 139 -14.07 6.76 -0.81
C ARG A 139 -15.00 5.56 -1.04
N GLN A 140 -14.81 4.85 -2.14
CA GLN A 140 -15.55 3.63 -2.42
C GLN A 140 -14.90 2.45 -1.70
N HIS A 141 -15.73 1.49 -1.31
CA HIS A 141 -15.27 0.24 -0.73
C HIS A 141 -15.96 -0.96 -1.39
N PHE A 142 -15.28 -2.08 -1.35
CA PHE A 142 -15.80 -3.38 -1.72
C PHE A 142 -15.75 -4.31 -0.50
N SER A 143 -16.88 -4.92 -0.15
CA SER A 143 -16.99 -5.90 0.91
C SER A 143 -16.65 -7.29 0.38
N VAL A 144 -15.53 -7.85 0.84
CA VAL A 144 -15.09 -9.18 0.43
C VAL A 144 -15.98 -10.23 1.09
N PRO A 145 -16.46 -11.26 0.35
CA PRO A 145 -17.18 -12.38 0.92
C PRO A 145 -16.44 -12.99 2.12
N VAL A 146 -17.18 -13.42 3.13
CA VAL A 146 -16.59 -14.02 4.32
C VAL A 146 -16.07 -15.41 3.98
N THR A 147 -14.87 -15.74 4.44
CA THR A 147 -14.34 -17.11 4.34
C THR A 147 -15.03 -17.99 5.41
N GLU A 148 -15.97 -18.85 4.97
CA GLU A 148 -16.76 -19.71 5.87
C GLU A 148 -15.94 -20.88 6.43
N THR A 149 -14.93 -21.34 5.69
CA THR A 149 -14.21 -22.60 5.97
C THR A 149 -13.00 -22.42 6.90
N SER A 150 -12.53 -21.19 7.12
CA SER A 150 -11.20 -20.96 7.69
C SER A 150 -11.18 -20.93 9.22
N CYS A 151 -10.56 -21.94 9.86
CA CYS A 151 -10.26 -21.95 11.29
C CYS A 151 -8.95 -21.22 11.66
N MET A 152 -8.27 -20.59 10.68
CA MET A 152 -6.96 -19.95 10.90
C MET A 152 -7.07 -18.85 11.96
N LYS A 153 -6.35 -19.02 13.07
CA LYS A 153 -6.35 -18.06 14.18
C LYS A 153 -5.52 -16.83 13.86
N VAL A 154 -4.33 -17.04 13.32
CA VAL A 154 -3.43 -15.95 12.91
C VAL A 154 -2.88 -16.30 11.53
N ALA A 155 -3.20 -15.45 10.56
CA ALA A 155 -2.81 -15.65 9.18
C ALA A 155 -1.85 -14.54 8.73
N ALA A 156 -0.84 -14.94 7.96
CA ALA A 156 -0.13 -14.02 7.10
C ALA A 156 -1.05 -13.63 5.95
N ILE A 157 -1.02 -12.37 5.51
CA ILE A 157 -1.93 -11.85 4.48
C ILE A 157 -1.12 -11.16 3.39
N GLY A 158 -1.43 -11.46 2.14
CA GLY A 158 -0.96 -10.77 0.96
C GLY A 158 -2.10 -10.05 0.28
N PHE A 159 -1.83 -8.86 -0.27
CA PHE A 159 -2.80 -8.09 -1.04
C PHE A 159 -2.14 -7.57 -2.32
N ASP A 160 -2.74 -7.89 -3.45
CA ASP A 160 -2.30 -7.43 -4.75
C ASP A 160 -3.49 -6.84 -5.51
N CYS A 161 -3.44 -5.54 -5.76
CA CYS A 161 -4.48 -4.83 -6.51
C CYS A 161 -3.87 -4.41 -7.84
N LYS A 162 -4.50 -4.78 -8.95
CA LYS A 162 -4.08 -4.44 -10.30
C LYS A 162 -5.15 -3.62 -11.00
N VAL A 163 -4.68 -2.80 -11.93
CA VAL A 163 -5.54 -2.18 -12.93
C VAL A 163 -5.23 -2.93 -14.22
N ASP A 164 -6.12 -3.84 -14.59
CA ASP A 164 -5.85 -4.87 -15.60
C ASP A 164 -5.77 -4.30 -17.01
N ASP A 165 -6.61 -3.29 -17.26
CA ASP A 165 -6.63 -2.58 -18.52
C ASP A 165 -6.73 -1.08 -18.22
N PRO A 166 -5.65 -0.33 -18.50
CA PRO A 166 -5.67 1.09 -18.36
C PRO A 166 -6.88 1.73 -19.08
N GLU A 167 -7.30 1.22 -20.24
CA GLU A 167 -8.41 1.76 -21.04
C GLU A 167 -9.80 1.44 -20.46
N LYS A 168 -9.94 0.40 -19.63
CA LYS A 168 -11.26 -0.06 -19.12
C LYS A 168 -11.49 0.25 -17.65
N ASP A 169 -10.50 0.81 -16.95
CA ASP A 169 -10.55 1.14 -15.50
C ASP A 169 -11.04 -0.05 -14.65
N VAL A 170 -10.81 -1.29 -15.12
CA VAL A 170 -11.19 -2.51 -14.40
C VAL A 170 -10.10 -2.78 -13.37
N ILE A 171 -10.52 -2.81 -12.11
CA ILE A 171 -9.68 -3.10 -10.97
C ILE A 171 -9.89 -4.57 -10.61
N SER A 172 -8.85 -5.39 -10.73
CA SER A 172 -8.82 -6.70 -10.10
C SER A 172 -7.99 -6.64 -8.84
N PHE A 173 -8.32 -7.49 -7.87
CA PHE A 173 -7.46 -7.69 -6.72
C PHE A 173 -7.51 -9.13 -6.26
N THR A 174 -6.41 -9.52 -5.62
CA THR A 174 -6.20 -10.82 -5.03
C THR A 174 -5.80 -10.66 -3.59
N ILE A 175 -6.44 -11.42 -2.71
CA ILE A 175 -6.04 -11.55 -1.31
C ILE A 175 -5.53 -12.96 -1.15
N VAL A 176 -4.35 -13.12 -0.57
CA VAL A 176 -3.77 -14.42 -0.22
C VAL A 176 -3.61 -14.49 1.27
N ARG A 177 -3.82 -15.65 1.87
CA ARG A 177 -3.53 -15.87 3.29
C ARG A 177 -3.13 -17.31 3.57
N TYR A 178 -2.28 -17.48 4.58
CA TYR A 178 -1.89 -18.78 5.09
C TYR A 178 -1.68 -18.71 6.60
N GLU A 179 -1.88 -19.83 7.30
CA GLU A 179 -1.74 -19.89 8.75
C GLU A 179 -0.28 -19.75 9.18
N ILE A 180 -0.01 -19.16 10.33
CA ILE A 180 1.36 -19.06 10.87
C ILE A 180 1.64 -20.24 11.79
N TRP A 181 2.82 -20.85 11.67
CA TRP A 181 3.22 -22.03 12.46
C TRP A 181 4.61 -21.89 13.08
N TYR A 182 4.69 -22.08 14.39
CA TYR A 182 5.94 -21.96 15.15
C TYR A 182 6.79 -23.24 15.19
N PHE A 183 6.49 -24.22 14.36
CA PHE A 183 7.18 -25.52 14.26
C PHE A 183 7.33 -25.90 12.79
N LEU A 184 8.32 -26.74 12.46
CA LEU A 184 8.54 -27.15 11.06
C LEU A 184 7.29 -27.84 10.50
N ARG A 185 6.89 -27.45 9.30
CA ARG A 185 5.81 -28.06 8.52
C ARG A 185 6.36 -28.45 7.16
N SER A 186 5.86 -29.57 6.63
CA SER A 186 6.13 -30.02 5.26
C SER A 186 4.98 -29.72 4.30
N SER A 187 3.98 -28.97 4.76
CA SER A 187 2.82 -28.60 3.95
C SER A 187 2.25 -27.28 4.44
N VAL A 188 1.65 -26.52 3.52
CA VAL A 188 0.94 -25.27 3.78
C VAL A 188 -0.43 -25.29 3.13
N THR A 189 -1.44 -24.78 3.84
CA THR A 189 -2.74 -24.47 3.27
C THR A 189 -2.79 -22.99 2.95
N ILE A 190 -3.10 -22.66 1.70
CA ILE A 190 -3.22 -21.28 1.23
C ILE A 190 -4.66 -21.03 0.81
N GLU A 191 -5.26 -20.00 1.36
CA GLU A 191 -6.56 -19.49 0.93
C GLU A 191 -6.34 -18.24 0.09
N SER A 192 -7.06 -18.12 -1.03
CA SER A 192 -6.98 -16.95 -1.88
C SER A 192 -8.34 -16.51 -2.39
N PHE A 193 -8.58 -15.21 -2.40
CA PHE A 193 -9.74 -14.58 -2.98
C PHE A 193 -9.33 -13.87 -4.27
N SER A 194 -10.13 -14.02 -5.33
CA SER A 194 -10.01 -13.22 -6.54
C SER A 194 -11.28 -12.41 -6.73
N SER A 195 -11.14 -11.11 -7.01
CA SER A 195 -12.27 -10.24 -7.34
C SER A 195 -12.91 -10.59 -8.68
N GLU A 196 -12.16 -11.22 -9.60
CA GLU A 196 -12.66 -11.61 -10.93
C GLU A 196 -13.68 -12.75 -10.83
N THR A 197 -13.39 -13.74 -9.97
CA THR A 197 -14.29 -14.87 -9.74
C THR A 197 -15.26 -14.62 -8.58
N ASN A 198 -14.96 -13.64 -7.73
CA ASN A 198 -15.66 -13.33 -6.48
C ASN A 198 -15.76 -14.53 -5.54
N VAL A 199 -14.74 -15.39 -5.52
CA VAL A 199 -14.74 -16.66 -4.78
C VAL A 199 -13.43 -16.83 -4.01
N TRP A 200 -13.55 -17.38 -2.79
CA TRP A 200 -12.42 -17.92 -2.05
C TRP A 200 -12.08 -19.33 -2.54
N THR A 201 -10.80 -19.57 -2.77
CA THR A 201 -10.25 -20.87 -3.13
C THR A 201 -9.24 -21.29 -2.08
N THR A 202 -9.15 -22.60 -1.84
CA THR A 202 -8.19 -23.17 -0.91
C THR A 202 -7.34 -24.18 -1.65
N ILE A 203 -6.02 -24.07 -1.48
CA ILE A 203 -5.06 -25.02 -2.02
C ILE A 203 -4.19 -25.58 -0.89
N TYR A 204 -3.76 -26.82 -1.07
CA TYR A 204 -2.84 -27.50 -0.19
C TYR A 204 -1.55 -27.74 -0.97
N LEU A 205 -0.43 -27.25 -0.44
CA LEU A 205 0.89 -27.40 -1.05
C LEU A 205 1.76 -28.24 -0.14
N THR A 206 2.48 -29.19 -0.76
CA THR A 206 3.60 -29.88 -0.13
C THR A 206 4.85 -29.03 -0.32
N LEU A 207 5.66 -28.91 0.74
CA LEU A 207 6.89 -28.13 0.72
C LEU A 207 8.08 -29.05 0.41
N ASP A 208 8.93 -28.63 -0.51
CA ASP A 208 10.15 -29.40 -0.88
C ASP A 208 11.10 -29.54 0.31
N VAL A 209 11.18 -28.49 1.13
CA VAL A 209 11.94 -28.43 2.39
C VAL A 209 11.00 -28.00 3.51
N PRO A 210 11.02 -28.64 4.69
CA PRO A 210 10.20 -28.18 5.80
C PRO A 210 10.53 -26.75 6.22
N ILE A 211 9.51 -25.90 6.33
CA ILE A 211 9.65 -24.47 6.68
C ILE A 211 9.01 -24.21 8.04
N LYS A 212 9.65 -23.35 8.83
CA LYS A 212 9.07 -22.73 10.03
C LYS A 212 8.69 -21.30 9.68
N VAL A 213 7.49 -20.84 10.04
CA VAL A 213 7.05 -19.46 9.82
C VAL A 213 6.77 -18.79 11.17
N CYS A 214 7.73 -18.01 11.62
CA CYS A 214 7.72 -17.22 12.85
C CYS A 214 7.38 -15.74 12.56
N LEU A 215 6.23 -15.48 11.92
CA LEU A 215 5.76 -14.11 11.74
C LEU A 215 5.27 -13.56 13.08
N SER A 216 5.94 -12.53 13.62
CA SER A 216 5.48 -11.89 14.84
C SER A 216 4.15 -11.19 14.62
N CYS A 217 3.15 -11.60 15.40
CA CYS A 217 1.86 -10.94 15.50
C CYS A 217 1.95 -9.50 16.05
N TYR A 218 3.13 -9.08 16.53
CA TYR A 218 3.42 -7.72 16.99
C TYR A 218 4.09 -6.84 15.91
N ARG A 219 4.76 -7.41 14.88
CA ARG A 219 5.50 -6.63 13.85
C ARG A 219 4.81 -6.46 12.50
N LYS A 220 4.27 -7.47 11.81
CA LYS A 220 3.49 -7.27 10.57
C LYS A 220 2.99 -8.62 10.08
N LEU A 221 1.67 -8.77 9.91
CA LEU A 221 1.10 -9.97 9.28
C LEU A 221 0.93 -9.82 7.78
N ALA A 222 0.94 -8.58 7.29
CA ALA A 222 0.82 -8.28 5.87
C ALA A 222 2.13 -8.48 5.11
N SER A 223 2.01 -8.85 3.84
CA SER A 223 3.12 -8.92 2.91
C SER A 223 3.84 -7.59 2.85
N ALA A 224 5.16 -7.66 2.76
CA ALA A 224 6.02 -6.52 2.54
C ALA A 224 5.80 -5.91 1.15
N GLY A 225 5.44 -6.74 0.18
CA GLY A 225 5.00 -6.33 -1.15
C GLY A 225 4.72 -7.53 -2.04
N VAL A 226 4.32 -7.22 -3.27
CA VAL A 226 4.01 -8.20 -4.30
C VAL A 226 4.70 -7.76 -5.59
N ILE A 227 5.43 -8.67 -6.23
CA ILE A 227 6.07 -8.44 -7.54
C ILE A 227 5.68 -9.61 -8.43
N ASP A 228 5.10 -9.33 -9.60
CA ASP A 228 4.67 -10.34 -10.56
C ASP A 228 3.85 -11.49 -9.93
N ARG A 229 2.90 -11.17 -9.04
CA ARG A 229 2.08 -12.15 -8.28
C ARG A 229 2.86 -13.02 -7.27
N VAL A 230 4.12 -12.67 -6.98
CA VAL A 230 4.90 -13.27 -5.90
C VAL A 230 4.78 -12.40 -4.64
N PHE A 231 4.13 -12.95 -3.63
CA PHE A 231 3.90 -12.32 -2.34
C PHE A 231 5.08 -12.57 -1.40
N CYS A 232 5.55 -11.52 -0.73
CA CYS A 232 6.76 -11.59 0.10
C CYS A 232 6.45 -11.21 1.56
N TRP A 233 6.88 -12.02 2.53
CA TRP A 233 6.79 -11.70 3.96
C TRP A 233 8.14 -11.78 4.63
N ILE A 234 8.37 -10.91 5.63
CA ILE A 234 9.57 -10.91 6.45
C ILE A 234 9.34 -11.73 7.71
N ASP A 235 10.16 -12.75 7.92
CA ASP A 235 10.09 -13.65 9.07
C ASP A 235 11.15 -13.32 10.12
N HIS A 236 10.88 -13.62 11.40
CA HIS A 236 11.84 -13.39 12.50
C HIS A 236 13.05 -14.32 12.46
N GLY A 237 12.99 -15.43 11.74
CA GLY A 237 14.10 -16.35 11.53
C GLY A 237 15.15 -15.86 10.53
N ALA A 238 15.26 -14.55 10.30
CA ALA A 238 16.13 -13.94 9.28
C ALA A 238 15.90 -14.55 7.89
N GLN A 239 14.64 -14.74 7.51
CA GLN A 239 14.25 -15.28 6.22
C GLN A 239 13.11 -14.47 5.59
N ILE A 240 13.02 -14.52 4.27
CA ILE A 240 11.90 -14.01 3.50
C ILE A 240 11.07 -15.21 3.05
N ILE A 241 9.78 -15.18 3.35
CA ILE A 241 8.82 -16.15 2.84
C ILE A 241 8.27 -15.63 1.52
N PHE A 242 8.20 -16.52 0.53
CA PHE A 242 7.63 -16.24 -0.77
C PHE A 242 6.49 -17.19 -1.07
N TYR A 243 5.45 -16.65 -1.70
CA TYR A 243 4.42 -17.42 -2.35
C TYR A 243 4.17 -16.88 -3.75
N ASP A 244 4.40 -17.72 -4.76
CA ASP A 244 4.06 -17.45 -6.15
C ASP A 244 2.68 -18.01 -6.45
N SER A 245 1.68 -17.14 -6.61
CA SER A 245 0.31 -17.60 -6.87
C SER A 245 0.10 -18.13 -8.28
N VAL A 246 1.00 -17.83 -9.23
CA VAL A 246 0.94 -18.31 -10.61
C VAL A 246 1.48 -19.74 -10.67
N ASN A 247 2.70 -19.94 -10.17
CA ASN A 247 3.35 -21.26 -10.18
C ASN A 247 2.95 -22.14 -9.00
N ARG A 248 2.16 -21.61 -8.05
CA ARG A 248 1.74 -22.30 -6.82
C ARG A 248 2.91 -22.85 -6.02
N HIS A 249 3.97 -22.04 -5.92
CA HIS A 249 5.20 -22.42 -5.24
C HIS A 249 5.38 -21.59 -3.97
N PHE A 250 5.77 -22.25 -2.88
CA PHE A 250 5.96 -21.64 -1.58
C PHE A 250 7.34 -22.01 -1.04
N TRP A 251 8.17 -21.01 -0.76
CA TRP A 251 9.54 -21.24 -0.33
C TRP A 251 10.02 -20.15 0.63
N ALA A 252 11.16 -20.38 1.26
CA ALA A 252 11.82 -19.43 2.14
C ALA A 252 13.27 -19.21 1.70
N LEU A 253 13.72 -17.97 1.74
CA LEU A 253 15.10 -17.59 1.50
C LEU A 253 15.70 -16.99 2.77
N ARG A 254 16.84 -17.51 3.22
CA ARG A 254 17.58 -16.88 4.32
C ARG A 254 18.25 -15.59 3.85
N VAL A 255 18.20 -14.58 4.70
CA VAL A 255 18.87 -13.29 4.49
C VAL A 255 19.92 -13.13 5.57
N ASN A 256 21.15 -12.84 5.15
CA ASN A 256 22.25 -12.55 6.05
C ASN A 256 22.17 -11.08 6.52
N ALA A 257 21.12 -10.75 7.27
CA ALA A 257 20.93 -9.42 7.86
C ALA A 257 20.85 -9.53 9.40
N LEU A 258 21.53 -8.62 10.08
CA LEU A 258 21.38 -8.44 11.53
C LEU A 258 20.07 -7.68 11.79
N GLU A 259 19.29 -8.12 12.79
CA GLU A 259 18.10 -7.37 13.21
C GLU A 259 18.48 -6.01 13.82
N PRO A 260 17.64 -4.96 13.64
CA PRO A 260 16.38 -4.94 12.88
C PRO A 260 16.58 -4.73 11.37
N TRP A 261 15.80 -5.45 10.57
CA TRP A 261 15.71 -5.26 9.13
C TRP A 261 14.25 -5.20 8.66
N TYR A 262 14.03 -4.55 7.53
CA TYR A 262 12.75 -4.21 6.95
C TYR A 262 12.70 -4.69 5.51
N LEU A 263 11.53 -5.10 5.03
CA LEU A 263 11.30 -5.55 3.66
C LEU A 263 10.22 -4.66 3.03
N GLY A 264 10.39 -4.33 1.75
CA GLY A 264 9.43 -3.54 0.98
C GLY A 264 9.73 -3.59 -0.51
N VAL A 265 8.90 -2.93 -1.31
CA VAL A 265 9.08 -2.83 -2.76
C VAL A 265 9.26 -1.37 -3.13
N SER A 266 10.27 -1.07 -3.94
CA SER A 266 10.54 0.26 -4.45
C SER A 266 10.89 0.19 -5.93
N GLY A 267 10.23 0.99 -6.76
CA GLY A 267 10.46 0.99 -8.22
C GLY A 267 10.22 -0.38 -8.88
N GLY A 268 9.31 -1.20 -8.33
CA GLY A 268 9.05 -2.56 -8.81
C GLY A 268 10.09 -3.60 -8.37
N VAL A 269 11.07 -3.22 -7.57
CA VAL A 269 12.14 -4.10 -7.08
C VAL A 269 11.94 -4.41 -5.60
N LEU A 270 12.18 -5.66 -5.21
CA LEU A 270 12.14 -6.07 -3.81
C LEU A 270 13.40 -5.54 -3.11
N CYS A 271 13.21 -4.85 -1.99
CA CYS A 271 14.29 -4.27 -1.23
C CYS A 271 14.18 -4.71 0.22
N TYR A 272 15.33 -5.00 0.83
CA TYR A 272 15.42 -5.04 2.29
C TYR A 272 16.42 -4.01 2.79
N ALA A 273 16.15 -3.47 3.98
CA ALA A 273 17.00 -2.50 4.62
C ALA A 273 17.30 -2.91 6.06
N SER A 274 18.55 -2.77 6.51
CA SER A 274 18.93 -2.95 7.91
C SER A 274 19.22 -1.60 8.55
N LEU A 275 18.81 -1.44 9.81
CA LEU A 275 19.16 -0.27 10.63
C LEU A 275 20.07 -0.72 11.76
N TYR A 276 21.33 -0.31 11.72
CA TYR A 276 22.31 -0.63 12.77
C TYR A 276 23.08 0.63 13.16
N GLU A 277 23.12 0.97 14.45
CA GLU A 277 23.82 2.15 14.98
C GLU A 277 23.51 3.47 14.23
N GLY A 278 22.24 3.68 13.86
CA GLY A 278 21.81 4.87 13.11
C GLY A 278 22.18 4.84 11.62
N LYS A 279 22.80 3.77 11.13
CA LYS A 279 23.11 3.56 9.71
C LYS A 279 22.05 2.70 9.05
N ILE A 280 21.41 3.22 8.00
CA ILE A 280 20.49 2.49 7.14
C ILE A 280 21.27 2.00 5.92
N THR A 281 21.33 0.69 5.76
CA THR A 281 21.86 0.06 4.54
C THR A 281 20.71 -0.63 3.81
N MET A 282 20.59 -0.40 2.51
CA MET A 282 19.53 -0.99 1.67
C MET A 282 20.12 -1.84 0.56
N TRP A 283 19.56 -3.04 0.42
CA TRP A 283 19.84 -3.99 -0.65
C TRP A 283 18.60 -4.17 -1.51
N CYS A 284 18.81 -4.31 -2.81
CA CYS A 284 17.77 -4.55 -3.79
C CYS A 284 18.03 -5.91 -4.46
N LEU A 285 16.96 -6.65 -4.70
CA LEU A 285 17.02 -7.92 -5.42
C LEU A 285 17.26 -7.62 -6.90
N GLU A 286 18.39 -8.08 -7.43
CA GLU A 286 18.77 -7.89 -8.83
C GLU A 286 18.39 -9.09 -9.69
N SER A 287 18.48 -10.30 -9.13
CA SER A 287 18.01 -11.51 -9.79
C SER A 287 16.50 -11.51 -9.94
N ASN A 288 15.99 -12.38 -10.82
CA ASN A 288 14.56 -12.68 -10.87
C ASN A 288 14.08 -13.16 -9.49
N ILE A 289 12.91 -12.68 -9.04
CA ILE A 289 12.33 -13.05 -7.75
C ILE A 289 12.00 -14.55 -7.61
N ARG A 290 11.80 -15.23 -8.74
CA ARG A 290 11.57 -16.69 -8.80
C ARG A 290 12.87 -17.50 -8.90
N SER A 291 14.03 -16.83 -8.99
CA SER A 291 15.32 -17.51 -9.01
C SER A 291 15.57 -18.16 -7.65
N PRO A 292 16.01 -19.43 -7.59
CA PRO A 292 16.46 -20.03 -6.34
C PRO A 292 17.70 -19.32 -5.79
N ASP A 293 18.54 -18.81 -6.69
CA ASP A 293 19.75 -18.06 -6.37
C ASP A 293 19.44 -16.56 -6.38
N ALA A 294 18.96 -16.07 -5.24
CA ALA A 294 18.64 -14.67 -5.06
C ALA A 294 19.92 -13.82 -4.93
N VAL A 295 20.12 -12.90 -5.88
CA VAL A 295 21.27 -11.99 -5.90
C VAL A 295 20.84 -10.63 -5.37
N TRP A 296 21.40 -10.23 -4.23
CA TRP A 296 21.11 -8.97 -3.57
C TRP A 296 22.28 -7.99 -3.75
N VAL A 297 21.98 -6.81 -4.28
CA VAL A 297 22.97 -5.75 -4.48
C VAL A 297 22.71 -4.63 -3.48
N ARG A 298 23.76 -4.24 -2.75
CA ARG A 298 23.71 -3.05 -1.91
C ARG A 298 23.60 -1.81 -2.80
N LYS A 299 22.52 -1.05 -2.66
CA LYS A 299 22.28 0.16 -3.48
C LYS A 299 22.50 1.44 -2.71
N TYR A 300 22.16 1.47 -1.42
CA TYR A 300 22.23 2.69 -0.62
C TYR A 300 22.80 2.42 0.75
N ASP A 301 23.47 3.44 1.25
CA ASP A 301 24.09 3.50 2.56
C ASP A 301 23.90 4.93 3.06
N ALA A 302 23.13 5.11 4.14
CA ALA A 302 22.76 6.42 4.65
C ALA A 302 22.88 6.44 6.17
N ASN A 303 23.43 7.53 6.70
CA ASN A 303 23.42 7.79 8.12
C ASN A 303 22.14 8.56 8.47
N LEU A 304 21.26 7.93 9.26
CA LEU A 304 19.99 8.51 9.68
C LEU A 304 20.20 9.77 10.52
N ILE A 305 21.25 9.84 11.33
CA ILE A 305 21.56 11.02 12.15
C ILE A 305 21.91 12.19 11.24
N ASP A 306 22.73 11.96 10.21
CA ASP A 306 23.09 13.01 9.25
C ASP A 306 21.88 13.41 8.39
N ALA A 307 21.06 12.44 7.97
CA ALA A 307 19.83 12.71 7.23
C ALA A 307 18.84 13.55 8.03
N LEU A 308 18.66 13.24 9.33
CA LEU A 308 17.80 14.00 10.25
C LEU A 308 18.38 15.37 10.60
N ARG A 309 19.71 15.55 10.69
CA ARG A 309 20.32 16.88 10.84
C ARG A 309 20.10 17.75 9.61
N ASN A 310 20.24 17.16 8.42
CA ASN A 310 20.11 17.89 7.15
C ASN A 310 18.65 18.14 6.78
N ASN A 311 17.74 17.29 7.24
CA ASN A 311 16.30 17.40 7.04
C ASN A 311 15.58 17.15 8.36
N PRO A 312 15.62 18.10 9.31
CA PRO A 312 14.93 17.95 10.58
C PRO A 312 13.44 17.69 10.30
N PRO A 313 12.83 16.66 10.92
CA PRO A 313 11.43 16.36 10.69
C PRO A 313 10.60 17.58 11.10
N LEU A 314 9.96 18.22 10.12
CA LEU A 314 9.05 19.32 10.36
C LEU A 314 7.84 18.79 11.15
N GLY A 315 7.83 18.97 12.47
CA GLY A 315 6.66 18.74 13.33
C GLY A 315 6.42 17.31 13.79
N LEU A 316 7.31 16.35 13.51
CA LEU A 316 7.36 15.11 14.28
C LEU A 316 8.54 15.21 15.26
N GLU A 317 8.25 15.48 16.53
CA GLU A 317 9.13 15.03 17.62
C GLU A 317 9.09 13.49 17.61
N ALA A 318 9.74 12.88 16.63
CA ALA A 318 10.17 11.50 16.75
C ALA A 318 11.24 11.53 17.83
N ALA A 319 10.84 11.24 19.08
CA ALA A 319 11.77 10.81 20.08
C ALA A 319 12.56 9.65 19.46
N VAL A 320 13.80 9.93 19.04
CA VAL A 320 14.78 8.91 18.69
C VAL A 320 15.13 8.25 20.02
N MET A 321 14.21 7.42 20.51
CA MET A 321 14.53 6.42 21.50
C MET A 321 15.36 5.38 20.75
N CYS A 322 16.67 5.60 20.73
CA CYS A 322 17.61 4.50 20.64
C CYS A 322 17.21 3.53 21.74
N VAL A 323 16.42 2.51 21.40
CA VAL A 323 16.25 1.34 22.26
C VAL A 323 17.58 0.60 22.15
N SER A 324 18.55 1.05 22.94
CA SER A 324 19.70 0.25 23.30
C SER A 324 19.14 -1.01 23.96
N TYR A 325 19.14 -2.13 23.24
CA TYR A 325 19.02 -3.43 23.87
C TYR A 325 20.30 -3.66 24.67
N SER A 326 20.35 -3.15 25.91
CA SER A 326 21.23 -3.69 26.92
C SER A 326 20.73 -5.10 27.23
N SER A 327 21.52 -6.09 26.81
CA SER A 327 21.35 -7.46 27.25
C SER A 327 21.86 -7.57 28.69
N CYS A 328 21.01 -8.10 29.57
CA CYS A 328 21.17 -8.26 31.02
C CYS A 328 21.07 -6.99 31.88
#